data_AF-A0A7Z0IXD5-F1
#
_entry.id   AF-A0A7Z0IXD5-F1
#
_cell.length_a   1.000
_cell.length_b   1.000
_cell.length_c   1.000
_cell.angle_alpha   90.00
_cell.angle_beta   90.00
_cell.angle_gamma   90.00
#
_symmetry.space_group_name_H-M   'P 1'
#
loop_
_entity.id
_entity.type
_entity.pdbx_description
1 polymer ?
#
loop_
_entity_poly.entity_id
_entity_poly.type
_entity_poly.pdbx_seq_one_letter_code
_entity_poly.pdbx_strand_id
1 'polypeptide(L)'
;MMKRLFSALLALILPVQAAVSQPVDEAGARKARSIAQLQSEGVPTIDHLPTVEPESESTRRNTKAVVQRTIALAIVAVKGEAGDHAMGQALIRQFDAASFFTPKEQAFMDDPNPSDQDRANFAWRYEGVHVLLWAVGISPQLERPDHICDVPFIANWERTG
;
A
#
# COMPACT_ATOMS: atom_id res chain seq x y z
N MET A 1 54.19 32.21 41.64
CA MET A 1 52.78 31.86 41.33
C MET A 1 52.68 31.62 39.82
N MET A 2 53.19 30.50 39.29
CA MET A 2 52.49 29.22 39.05
C MET A 2 51.27 29.29 38.10
N LYS A 3 51.49 28.90 36.83
CA LYS A 3 50.77 27.92 35.97
C LYS A 3 50.78 28.42 34.51
N ARG A 4 51.54 27.81 33.57
CA ARG A 4 51.24 26.54 32.82
C ARG A 4 49.95 26.70 31.98
N LEU A 5 49.81 26.31 30.72
CA LEU A 5 50.51 25.38 29.83
C LEU A 5 49.89 25.54 28.41
N PHE A 6 50.65 25.19 27.38
CA PHE A 6 50.17 24.88 26.03
C PHE A 6 48.98 23.91 26.02
N SER A 7 48.04 24.08 25.08
CA SER A 7 47.32 22.99 24.38
C SER A 7 46.36 23.60 23.36
N ALA A 8 46.64 23.49 22.06
CA ALA A 8 46.34 22.33 21.22
C ALA A 8 44.88 22.34 20.73
N LEU A 9 44.73 22.73 19.46
CA LEU A 9 44.06 21.95 18.44
C LEU A 9 42.77 21.23 18.89
N LEU A 10 41.60 21.87 18.71
CA LEU A 10 40.34 21.14 18.58
C LEU A 10 39.33 21.93 17.75
N ALA A 11 39.70 22.28 16.51
CA ALA A 11 38.76 22.68 15.47
C ALA A 11 38.49 21.47 14.57
N LEU A 12 37.83 20.45 15.11
CA LEU A 12 37.38 19.27 14.36
C LEU A 12 36.15 18.67 15.06
N ILE A 13 35.04 19.38 14.95
CA ILE A 13 33.72 18.74 14.92
C ILE A 13 32.98 19.37 13.74
N LEU A 14 33.43 19.00 12.54
CA LEU A 14 32.49 18.94 11.42
C LEU A 14 31.43 17.92 11.85
N PRO A 15 30.13 18.23 11.86
CA PRO A 15 29.18 17.15 11.81
C PRO A 15 29.56 16.37 10.56
N VAL A 16 29.76 15.06 10.70
CA VAL A 16 29.68 14.14 9.59
C VAL A 16 28.28 14.37 9.04
N GLN A 17 28.17 15.29 8.08
CA GLN A 17 27.05 15.31 7.18
C GLN A 17 27.12 13.93 6.53
N ALA A 18 26.27 13.03 7.02
CA ALA A 18 25.88 11.86 6.26
C ALA A 18 25.52 12.44 4.89
N ALA A 19 26.42 12.25 3.93
CA ALA A 19 26.21 12.71 2.59
C ALA A 19 24.95 12.00 2.15
N VAL A 20 23.83 12.70 2.16
CA VAL A 20 22.66 12.33 1.38
C VAL A 20 23.22 12.32 -0.03
N SER A 21 23.59 11.14 -0.52
CA SER A 21 24.10 10.96 -1.86
C SER A 21 23.06 11.60 -2.77
N GLN A 22 23.49 12.59 -3.55
CA GLN A 22 22.62 13.17 -4.57
C GLN A 22 22.11 12.00 -5.41
N PRO A 23 20.80 11.85 -5.58
CA PRO A 23 20.25 10.68 -6.23
C PRO A 23 20.73 10.64 -7.68
N VAL A 24 21.49 9.60 -8.01
CA VAL A 24 22.16 9.45 -9.32
C VAL A 24 21.13 9.11 -10.41
N ASP A 25 19.95 8.64 -10.02
CA ASP A 25 18.88 8.19 -10.91
C ASP A 25 17.48 8.55 -10.37
N GLU A 26 16.46 8.28 -11.20
CA GLU A 26 15.04 8.48 -10.90
C GLU A 26 14.62 7.77 -9.61
N ALA A 27 15.12 6.54 -9.41
CA ALA A 27 14.79 5.67 -8.28
C ALA A 27 15.31 6.23 -6.95
N GLY A 28 16.57 6.69 -6.92
CA GLY A 28 17.17 7.39 -5.80
C GLY A 28 16.42 8.69 -5.50
N ALA A 29 16.02 9.44 -6.53
CA ALA A 29 15.32 10.71 -6.34
C ALA A 29 13.94 10.49 -5.73
N ARG A 30 13.23 9.43 -6.16
CA ARG A 30 11.97 9.00 -5.57
C ARG A 30 12.14 8.61 -4.10
N LYS A 31 13.15 7.78 -3.80
CA LYS A 31 13.47 7.37 -2.41
C LYS A 31 13.77 8.59 -1.52
N ALA A 32 14.60 9.52 -1.99
CA ALA A 32 14.94 10.72 -1.23
C ALA A 32 13.70 11.58 -0.93
N ARG A 33 12.81 11.79 -1.91
CA ARG A 33 11.53 12.50 -1.71
C ARG A 33 10.64 11.80 -0.68
N SER A 34 10.48 10.48 -0.79
CA SER A 34 9.67 9.70 0.16
C SER A 34 10.24 9.73 1.57
N ILE A 35 11.56 9.59 1.74
CA ILE A 35 12.22 9.67 3.06
C ILE A 35 12.03 11.06 3.67
N ALA A 36 12.23 12.13 2.90
CA ALA A 36 12.04 13.49 3.40
C ALA A 36 10.59 13.72 3.89
N GLN A 37 9.61 13.22 3.15
CA GLN A 37 8.21 13.28 3.56
C GLN A 37 7.96 12.50 4.86
N LEU A 38 8.40 11.24 4.93
CA LEU A 38 8.24 10.39 6.13
C LEU A 38 8.89 11.03 7.36
N GLN A 39 10.10 11.58 7.22
CA GLN A 39 10.79 12.27 8.31
C GLN A 39 10.06 13.54 8.75
N SER A 40 9.46 14.30 7.82
CA SER A 40 8.65 15.47 8.15
C SER A 40 7.38 15.11 8.94
N GLU A 41 6.88 13.89 8.77
CA GLU A 41 5.73 13.34 9.49
C GLU A 41 6.13 12.60 10.78
N GLY A 42 7.42 12.56 11.13
CA GLY A 42 7.92 11.85 12.31
C GLY A 42 7.95 10.31 12.16
N VAL A 43 7.82 9.80 10.94
CA VAL A 43 7.86 8.36 10.65
C VAL A 43 9.32 7.89 10.58
N PRO A 44 9.72 6.86 11.35
CA PRO A 44 11.07 6.31 11.29
C PRO A 44 11.41 5.75 9.89
N THR A 45 12.62 6.05 9.41
CA THR A 45 13.16 5.55 8.15
C THR A 45 14.37 4.65 8.36
N ILE A 46 14.61 3.72 7.44
CA ILE A 46 15.77 2.83 7.45
C ILE A 46 16.61 3.11 6.21
N ASP A 47 17.81 3.65 6.42
CA ASP A 47 18.63 4.19 5.32
C ASP A 47 19.08 3.11 4.31
N HIS A 48 19.36 1.90 4.79
CA HIS A 48 19.91 0.80 4.00
C HIS A 48 18.86 0.01 3.20
N LEU A 49 17.57 0.39 3.23
CA LEU A 49 16.57 -0.23 2.36
C LEU A 49 16.89 0.08 0.88
N PRO A 50 16.72 -0.88 -0.04
CA PRO A 50 16.99 -0.65 -1.45
C PRO A 50 16.03 0.39 -2.04
N THR A 51 16.39 0.96 -3.19
CA THR A 51 15.47 1.73 -4.02
C THR A 51 14.46 0.80 -4.69
N VAL A 52 13.24 1.29 -4.92
CA VAL A 52 12.29 0.62 -5.83
C VAL A 52 12.74 0.88 -7.26
N GLU A 53 12.50 -0.09 -8.14
CA GLU A 53 12.87 -0.05 -9.55
C GLU A 53 12.33 1.23 -10.25
N PRO A 54 13.08 1.76 -11.25
CA PRO A 54 12.63 2.89 -12.05
C PRO A 54 11.37 2.54 -12.85
N GLU A 55 10.65 3.56 -13.31
CA GLU A 55 9.42 3.36 -14.07
C GLU A 55 9.64 2.49 -15.32
N SER A 56 10.78 2.70 -15.99
CA SER A 56 11.20 1.99 -17.20
C SER A 56 11.38 0.48 -17.02
N GLU A 57 11.63 0.02 -15.79
CA GLU A 57 11.82 -1.39 -15.45
C GLU A 57 10.56 -2.02 -14.83
N SER A 58 9.50 -1.22 -14.64
CA SER A 58 8.25 -1.67 -14.04
C SER A 58 7.42 -2.51 -15.01
N THR A 59 7.13 -3.76 -14.64
CA THR A 59 6.16 -4.57 -15.37
C THR A 59 4.74 -4.22 -14.93
N ARG A 60 3.98 -3.57 -15.82
CA ARG A 60 2.59 -3.17 -15.56
C ARG A 60 1.60 -4.20 -16.05
N ARG A 61 0.62 -4.52 -15.21
CA ARG A 61 -0.55 -5.29 -15.65
C ARG A 61 -1.40 -4.43 -16.57
N ASN A 62 -2.04 -5.05 -17.56
CA ASN A 62 -3.03 -4.37 -18.37
C ASN A 62 -4.29 -4.04 -17.54
N THR A 63 -5.09 -3.08 -18.02
CA THR A 63 -6.30 -2.61 -17.34
C THR A 63 -7.26 -3.74 -17.00
N LYS A 64 -7.46 -4.71 -17.92
CA LYS A 64 -8.35 -5.85 -17.68
C LYS A 64 -7.91 -6.66 -16.46
N ALA A 65 -6.62 -6.98 -16.35
CA ALA A 65 -6.08 -7.72 -15.22
C ALA A 65 -6.20 -6.94 -13.90
N VAL A 66 -6.07 -5.61 -13.93
CA VAL A 66 -6.28 -4.76 -12.75
C VAL A 66 -7.75 -4.77 -12.33
N VAL A 67 -8.69 -4.64 -13.28
CA VAL A 67 -10.13 -4.68 -13.01
C VAL A 67 -10.56 -6.03 -12.44
N GLN A 68 -10.14 -7.15 -13.04
CA GLN A 68 -10.44 -8.49 -12.52
C GLN A 68 -9.94 -8.67 -11.09
N ARG A 69 -8.73 -8.17 -10.80
CA ARG A 69 -8.18 -8.20 -9.45
C ARG A 69 -8.96 -7.34 -8.48
N THR A 70 -9.40 -6.16 -8.92
CA THR A 70 -10.22 -5.23 -8.14
C THR A 70 -11.53 -5.89 -7.73
N ILE A 71 -12.24 -6.49 -8.68
CA ILE A 71 -13.49 -7.22 -8.45
C ILE A 71 -13.25 -8.36 -7.44
N ALA A 72 -12.22 -9.19 -7.64
CA ALA A 72 -11.93 -10.29 -6.72
C ALA A 72 -11.70 -9.81 -5.29
N LEU A 73 -10.91 -8.74 -5.11
CA LEU A 73 -10.62 -8.16 -3.80
C LEU A 73 -11.84 -7.55 -3.13
N ALA A 74 -12.72 -6.92 -3.92
CA ALA A 74 -13.90 -6.27 -3.41
C ALA A 74 -14.94 -7.31 -2.93
N ILE A 75 -15.16 -8.37 -3.70
CA ILE A 75 -16.05 -9.48 -3.32
C ILE A 75 -15.60 -10.15 -2.00
N VAL A 76 -14.30 -10.45 -1.85
CA VAL A 76 -13.81 -11.06 -0.60
C VAL A 76 -13.89 -10.08 0.57
N ALA A 77 -13.71 -8.77 0.33
CA ALA A 77 -13.84 -7.75 1.35
C ALA A 77 -15.28 -7.64 1.86
N VAL A 78 -16.25 -7.58 0.95
CA VAL A 78 -17.68 -7.55 1.26
C VAL A 78 -18.09 -8.79 2.05
N LYS A 79 -17.69 -10.00 1.63
CA LYS A 79 -17.98 -11.23 2.38
C LYS A 79 -17.32 -11.21 3.76
N GLY A 80 -16.09 -10.74 3.87
CA GLY A 80 -15.37 -10.62 5.15
C GLY A 80 -16.10 -9.71 6.13
N GLU A 81 -16.45 -8.51 5.68
CA GLU A 81 -17.17 -7.50 6.47
C GLU A 81 -18.56 -8.00 6.86
N ALA A 82 -19.39 -8.35 5.87
CA ALA A 82 -20.79 -8.72 6.10
C ALA A 82 -20.94 -10.06 6.84
N GLY A 83 -19.97 -10.97 6.69
CA GLY A 83 -20.11 -12.36 7.16
C GLY A 83 -21.20 -13.13 6.41
N ASP A 84 -21.65 -12.64 5.26
CA ASP A 84 -22.73 -13.23 4.47
C ASP A 84 -22.18 -13.99 3.26
N HIS A 85 -22.20 -15.32 3.36
CA HIS A 85 -21.77 -16.20 2.28
C HIS A 85 -22.68 -16.09 1.05
N ALA A 86 -24.01 -15.97 1.22
CA ALA A 86 -24.94 -15.89 0.11
C ALA A 86 -24.75 -14.60 -0.70
N MET A 87 -24.49 -13.48 -0.02
CA MET A 87 -24.13 -12.22 -0.64
C MET A 87 -22.83 -12.34 -1.46
N GLY A 88 -21.77 -12.92 -0.87
CA GLY A 88 -20.52 -13.16 -1.58
C GLY A 88 -20.72 -14.00 -2.86
N GLN A 89 -21.50 -15.07 -2.77
CA GLN A 89 -21.83 -15.92 -3.93
C GLN A 89 -22.70 -15.21 -4.97
N ALA A 90 -23.57 -14.29 -4.56
CA ALA A 90 -24.36 -13.47 -5.48
C ALA A 90 -23.47 -12.52 -6.28
N LEU A 91 -22.49 -11.88 -5.63
CA LEU A 91 -21.53 -10.99 -6.30
C LEU A 91 -20.62 -11.75 -7.28
N ILE A 92 -20.18 -12.97 -6.94
CA ILE A 92 -19.44 -13.82 -7.88
C ILE A 92 -20.22 -14.00 -9.19
N ARG A 93 -21.53 -14.27 -9.09
CA ARG A 93 -22.40 -14.45 -10.26
C ARG A 93 -22.64 -13.14 -11.00
N GLN A 94 -22.88 -12.04 -10.28
CA GLN A 94 -23.12 -10.72 -10.87
C GLN A 94 -21.94 -10.27 -11.76
N PHE A 95 -20.71 -10.52 -11.31
CA PHE A 95 -19.50 -10.08 -12.01
C PHE A 95 -18.81 -11.16 -12.86
N ASP A 96 -19.40 -12.35 -12.99
CA ASP A 96 -18.77 -13.52 -13.63
C ASP A 96 -17.32 -13.77 -13.14
N ALA A 97 -17.13 -13.67 -11.82
CA ALA A 97 -15.81 -13.50 -11.21
C ALA A 97 -15.14 -14.81 -10.76
N ALA A 98 -15.75 -15.97 -11.02
CA ALA A 98 -15.30 -17.26 -10.50
C ALA A 98 -13.83 -17.58 -10.83
N SER A 99 -13.31 -17.06 -11.95
CA SER A 99 -11.93 -17.27 -12.38
C SER A 99 -10.92 -16.24 -11.85
N PHE A 100 -11.34 -15.24 -11.08
CA PHE A 100 -10.50 -14.10 -10.70
C PHE A 100 -9.78 -14.30 -9.36
N PHE A 101 -10.19 -15.30 -8.57
CA PHE A 101 -9.68 -15.51 -7.22
C PHE A 101 -8.34 -16.26 -7.22
N THR A 102 -7.46 -15.86 -6.31
CA THR A 102 -6.31 -16.69 -5.93
C THR A 102 -6.78 -17.92 -5.15
N PRO A 103 -5.96 -18.98 -5.02
CA PRO A 103 -6.36 -20.17 -4.26
C PRO A 103 -6.79 -19.88 -2.81
N LYS A 104 -6.14 -18.92 -2.14
CA LYS A 104 -6.49 -18.52 -0.77
C LYS A 104 -7.84 -17.81 -0.70
N GLU A 105 -8.12 -16.95 -1.67
CA GLU A 105 -9.41 -16.25 -1.76
C GLU A 105 -10.53 -17.20 -2.13
N GLN A 106 -10.29 -18.13 -3.04
CA GLN A 106 -11.26 -19.15 -3.42
C GLN A 106 -11.64 -20.00 -2.20
N ALA A 107 -10.65 -20.49 -1.45
CA ALA A 107 -10.90 -21.23 -0.21
C ALA A 107 -11.75 -20.44 0.79
N PHE A 108 -11.49 -19.14 0.93
CA PHE A 108 -12.31 -18.27 1.75
C PHE A 108 -13.73 -18.10 1.20
N MET A 109 -13.90 -17.92 -0.12
CA MET A 109 -15.22 -17.77 -0.74
C MET A 109 -16.07 -19.03 -0.63
N ASP A 110 -15.44 -20.21 -0.69
CA ASP A 110 -16.08 -21.51 -0.59
C ASP A 110 -16.49 -21.87 0.84
N ASP A 111 -15.85 -21.28 1.85
CA ASP A 111 -16.21 -21.49 3.26
C ASP A 111 -17.50 -20.71 3.61
N PRO A 112 -18.61 -21.39 3.97
CA PRO A 112 -19.82 -20.74 4.43
C PRO A 112 -19.70 -20.13 5.83
N ASN A 113 -18.76 -20.60 6.66
CA ASN A 113 -18.60 -20.19 8.05
C ASN A 113 -17.12 -19.90 8.39
N PRO A 114 -16.48 -18.92 7.72
CA PRO A 114 -15.09 -18.59 7.97
C PRO A 114 -14.89 -18.06 9.39
N SER A 115 -13.68 -18.24 9.93
CA SER A 115 -13.32 -17.71 11.24
C SER A 115 -13.41 -16.18 11.27
N ASP A 116 -13.62 -15.60 12.46
CA ASP A 116 -13.61 -14.14 12.63
C ASP A 116 -12.28 -13.52 12.20
N GLN A 117 -11.17 -14.24 12.40
CA GLN A 117 -9.85 -13.79 11.94
C GLN A 117 -9.75 -13.77 10.41
N ASP A 118 -10.29 -14.78 9.72
CA ASP A 118 -10.30 -14.80 8.26
C ASP A 118 -11.19 -13.70 7.71
N ARG A 119 -12.38 -13.51 8.31
CA ARG A 119 -13.27 -12.40 7.98
C ARG A 119 -12.57 -11.05 8.11
N ALA A 120 -11.89 -10.80 9.23
CA ALA A 120 -11.10 -9.59 9.42
C ALA A 120 -10.02 -9.45 8.35
N ASN A 121 -9.22 -10.50 8.13
CA ASN A 121 -8.13 -10.49 7.14
C ASN A 121 -8.60 -10.15 5.73
N PHE A 122 -9.78 -10.63 5.33
CA PHE A 122 -10.34 -10.37 4.01
C PHE A 122 -11.09 -9.04 3.93
N ALA A 123 -11.75 -8.56 5.00
CA ALA A 123 -12.36 -7.24 5.04
C ALA A 123 -11.32 -6.11 4.81
N TRP A 124 -10.10 -6.26 5.34
CA TRP A 124 -9.00 -5.31 5.10
C TRP A 124 -8.56 -5.20 3.64
N ARG A 125 -9.08 -6.03 2.72
CA ARG A 125 -8.81 -5.89 1.28
C ARG A 125 -9.42 -4.64 0.66
N TYR A 126 -10.34 -3.95 1.33
CA TYR A 126 -10.83 -2.63 0.90
C TYR A 126 -9.70 -1.62 0.66
N GLU A 127 -8.66 -1.62 1.51
CA GLU A 127 -7.48 -0.76 1.32
C GLU A 127 -6.79 -1.03 -0.04
N GLY A 128 -6.70 -2.31 -0.42
CA GLY A 128 -6.19 -2.70 -1.73
C GLY A 128 -7.13 -2.32 -2.87
N VAL A 129 -8.44 -2.45 -2.67
CA VAL A 129 -9.45 -2.04 -3.67
C VAL A 129 -9.35 -0.55 -3.96
N HIS A 130 -9.21 0.29 -2.93
CA HIS A 130 -9.06 1.74 -3.09
C HIS A 130 -7.88 2.11 -3.99
N VAL A 131 -6.72 1.49 -3.75
CA VAL A 131 -5.51 1.67 -4.58
C VAL A 131 -5.76 1.24 -6.03
N LEU A 132 -6.45 0.12 -6.25
CA LEU A 132 -6.71 -0.37 -7.61
C LEU A 132 -7.74 0.50 -8.35
N LEU A 133 -8.75 1.01 -7.67
CA LEU A 133 -9.72 1.97 -8.23
C LEU A 133 -9.03 3.26 -8.66
N TRP A 134 -8.08 3.76 -7.88
CA TRP A 134 -7.21 4.87 -8.29
C TRP A 134 -6.37 4.51 -9.52
N ALA A 135 -5.75 3.33 -9.54
CA ALA A 135 -4.89 2.91 -10.64
C ALA A 135 -5.63 2.78 -11.99
N VAL A 136 -6.94 2.50 -11.97
CA VAL A 136 -7.79 2.48 -13.19
C VAL A 136 -8.51 3.79 -13.46
N GLY A 137 -8.28 4.84 -12.65
CA GLY A 137 -8.83 6.18 -12.85
C GLY A 137 -10.27 6.38 -12.37
N ILE A 138 -10.80 5.48 -11.54
CA ILE A 138 -12.12 5.64 -10.89
C ILE A 138 -12.00 6.59 -9.70
N SER A 139 -11.00 6.40 -8.85
CA SER A 139 -10.69 7.35 -7.78
C SER A 139 -9.77 8.46 -8.32
N PRO A 140 -10.12 9.75 -8.17
CA PRO A 140 -9.35 10.85 -8.78
C PRO A 140 -7.99 11.06 -8.11
N GLN A 141 -7.86 10.70 -6.83
CA GLN A 141 -6.65 10.87 -6.04
C GLN A 141 -6.47 9.69 -5.10
N LEU A 142 -5.21 9.34 -4.82
CA LEU A 142 -4.83 8.45 -3.75
C LEU A 142 -4.34 9.28 -2.57
N GLU A 143 -5.10 9.27 -1.49
CA GLU A 143 -4.85 10.10 -0.31
C GLU A 143 -3.78 9.48 0.61
N ARG A 144 -3.38 10.22 1.67
CA ARG A 144 -2.54 9.64 2.72
C ARG A 144 -3.36 8.55 3.45
N PRO A 145 -2.77 7.39 3.76
CA PRO A 145 -3.41 6.33 4.52
C PRO A 145 -3.31 6.62 6.03
N ASP A 146 -3.82 7.79 6.43
CA ASP A 146 -3.88 8.24 7.84
C ASP A 146 -5.29 8.09 8.44
N HIS A 147 -6.24 7.60 7.64
CA HIS A 147 -7.60 7.30 8.03
C HIS A 147 -8.04 5.97 7.42
N ILE A 148 -9.13 5.41 7.95
CA ILE A 148 -9.74 4.18 7.42
C ILE A 148 -10.34 4.49 6.04
N CYS A 149 -10.10 3.60 5.08
CA CYS A 149 -10.67 3.70 3.75
C CYS A 149 -12.19 3.91 3.74
N ASP A 150 -12.69 4.76 2.83
CA ASP A 150 -14.12 4.97 2.59
C ASP A 150 -14.77 3.73 1.95
N VAL A 151 -15.11 2.76 2.80
CA VAL A 151 -15.82 1.52 2.41
C VAL A 151 -17.16 1.82 1.74
N PRO A 152 -18.01 2.77 2.22
CA PRO A 152 -19.23 3.15 1.52
C PRO A 152 -19.03 3.58 0.06
N PHE A 153 -18.00 4.38 -0.23
CA PHE A 153 -17.65 4.75 -1.61
C PHE A 153 -17.35 3.52 -2.46
N ILE A 154 -16.57 2.57 -1.93
CA ILE A 154 -16.24 1.33 -2.62
C ILE A 154 -17.50 0.47 -2.83
N ALA A 155 -18.28 0.22 -1.79
CA ALA A 155 -19.47 -0.63 -1.91
C ALA A 155 -20.52 -0.06 -2.88
N ASN A 156 -20.56 1.26 -3.08
CA ASN A 156 -21.48 1.89 -4.00
C ASN A 156 -21.04 1.81 -5.47
N TRP A 157 -19.74 1.78 -5.79
CA TRP A 157 -19.28 1.66 -7.18
C TRP A 157 -19.73 0.34 -7.81
N GLU A 158 -19.75 -0.74 -7.01
CA GLU A 158 -20.16 -2.09 -7.41
C GLU A 158 -21.65 -2.20 -7.78
N ARG A 159 -22.51 -1.30 -7.28
CA ARG A 159 -23.96 -1.35 -7.56
C ARG A 159 -24.36 -0.66 -8.87
N THR A 160 -23.49 0.18 -9.42
CA THR A 160 -23.78 0.99 -10.62
C THR A 160 -23.09 0.49 -11.89
N GLY A 161 -22.23 -0.53 -11.78
CA GLY A 161 -21.51 -1.15 -12.90
C GLY A 161 -22.25 -2.31 -13.55
#